data_AF-A0A528A0Z2-F1
#
_entry.id   AF-A0A528A0Z2-F1
#
_cell.length_a   1.000
_cell.length_b   1.000
_cell.length_c   1.000
_cell.angle_alpha   90.00
_cell.angle_beta   90.00
_cell.angle_gamma   90.00
#
_symmetry.space_group_name_H-M   'P 1'
#
loop_
_entity.id
_entity.type
_entity.pdbx_description
1 polymer ?
#
loop_
_entity_poly.entity_id
_entity_poly.type
_entity_poly.pdbx_seq_one_letter_code
_entity_poly.pdbx_strand_id
1 'polypeptide(L)'
;MTAEDRIRALPCWTGSVEIAPLPGGLSNANYLVKDAAGRHVVRFGQDFPFHHVFREREVMTARAAHAAGFAPAVHHSEPGILVTEFLGAKTYVAEDVRANIGRVAALMRGFHREMPNHVSGAGFMFWVFHV
;
A
#
# COMPACT_ATOMS: atom_id res chain seq x y z
N MET A 1 -18.54 13.56 -8.80
CA MET A 1 -18.48 12.43 -7.85
C MET A 1 -17.26 12.64 -6.98
N THR A 2 -17.44 12.70 -5.66
CA THR A 2 -16.35 12.92 -4.69
C THR A 2 -15.52 11.64 -4.51
N ALA A 3 -14.37 11.73 -3.83
CA ALA A 3 -13.58 10.55 -3.49
C ALA A 3 -14.37 9.63 -2.54
N GLU A 4 -15.11 10.21 -1.62
CA GLU A 4 -15.98 9.53 -0.66
C GLU A 4 -17.13 8.79 -1.36
N ASP A 5 -17.72 9.37 -2.41
CA ASP A 5 -18.74 8.69 -3.22
C ASP A 5 -18.16 7.45 -3.91
N ARG A 6 -16.95 7.56 -4.46
CA ARG A 6 -16.24 6.43 -5.07
C ARG A 6 -15.91 5.36 -4.05
N ILE A 7 -15.45 5.73 -2.85
CA ILE A 7 -15.21 4.80 -1.75
C ILE A 7 -16.49 4.05 -1.42
N ARG A 8 -17.62 4.75 -1.19
CA ARG A 8 -18.90 4.10 -0.82
C ARG A 8 -19.41 3.11 -1.88
N ALA A 9 -19.08 3.34 -3.14
CA ALA A 9 -19.49 2.49 -4.25
C ALA A 9 -18.67 1.18 -4.37
N LEU A 10 -17.55 1.04 -3.67
CA LEU A 10 -16.73 -0.17 -3.75
C LEU A 10 -17.49 -1.41 -3.22
N PRO A 11 -17.42 -2.55 -3.91
CA PRO A 11 -18.21 -3.74 -3.56
C PRO A 11 -17.63 -4.55 -2.39
N CYS A 12 -16.50 -4.12 -1.82
CA CYS A 12 -15.77 -4.86 -0.79
C CYS A 12 -16.23 -4.62 0.65
N TRP A 13 -17.19 -3.73 0.87
CA TRP A 13 -17.59 -3.32 2.22
C TRP A 13 -18.56 -4.28 2.88
N THR A 14 -18.39 -4.44 4.19
CA THR A 14 -19.38 -5.08 5.05
C THR A 14 -20.21 -4.01 5.75
N GLY A 15 -21.41 -3.76 5.23
CA GLY A 15 -22.33 -2.77 5.77
C GLY A 15 -21.97 -1.32 5.40
N SER A 16 -22.41 -0.36 6.22
CA SER A 16 -22.11 1.05 6.01
C SER A 16 -20.67 1.39 6.38
N VAL A 17 -20.09 2.39 5.70
CA VAL A 17 -18.71 2.83 5.94
C VAL A 17 -18.63 4.23 6.55
N GLU A 18 -17.74 4.38 7.52
CA GLU A 18 -17.23 5.68 8.00
C GLU A 18 -15.93 6.00 7.25
N ILE A 19 -15.78 7.22 6.75
CA ILE A 19 -14.65 7.63 5.91
C ILE A 19 -14.00 8.86 6.54
N ALA A 20 -12.68 8.82 6.73
CA ALA A 20 -11.88 9.94 7.20
C ALA A 20 -10.62 10.11 6.32
N PRO A 21 -10.23 11.35 5.97
CA PRO A 21 -8.94 11.58 5.33
C PRO A 21 -7.79 11.03 6.17
N LEU A 22 -6.86 10.32 5.55
CA LEU A 22 -5.64 9.85 6.20
C LEU A 22 -4.47 10.72 5.72
N PRO A 23 -3.99 11.66 6.54
CA PRO A 23 -2.93 12.58 6.12
C PRO A 23 -1.61 11.82 5.88
N GLY A 24 -0.88 12.25 4.86
CA GLY A 24 0.37 11.64 4.42
C GLY A 24 0.31 11.11 2.99
N GLY A 25 1.48 10.81 2.44
CA GLY A 25 1.66 10.51 1.02
C GLY A 25 1.87 11.78 0.19
N LEU A 26 2.85 11.75 -0.71
CA LEU A 26 3.16 12.87 -1.61
C LEU A 26 2.31 12.82 -2.89
N SER A 27 2.09 11.61 -3.41
CA SER A 27 1.53 11.37 -4.75
C SER A 27 0.16 10.67 -4.75
N ASN A 28 -0.38 10.32 -3.59
CA ASN A 28 -1.64 9.59 -3.46
C ASN A 28 -2.56 10.27 -2.45
N ALA A 29 -3.88 10.18 -2.68
CA ALA A 29 -4.88 10.54 -1.68
C ALA A 29 -5.28 9.28 -0.90
N ASN A 30 -5.13 9.33 0.42
CA ASN A 30 -5.40 8.20 1.31
C ASN A 30 -6.56 8.50 2.25
N TYR A 31 -7.37 7.48 2.51
CA TYR A 31 -8.52 7.55 3.40
C TYR A 31 -8.50 6.36 4.34
N LEU A 32 -8.76 6.62 5.62
CA LEU A 32 -9.09 5.58 6.59
C LEU A 32 -10.59 5.31 6.46
N VAL A 33 -10.93 4.06 6.19
CA VAL A 33 -12.31 3.61 6.06
C VAL A 33 -12.59 2.55 7.11
N LYS A 34 -13.70 2.69 7.83
CA LYS A 34 -14.15 1.71 8.82
C LYS A 34 -15.49 1.14 8.38
N ASP A 35 -15.60 -0.17 8.40
CA ASP A 35 -16.82 -0.93 8.13
C ASP A 35 -17.06 -1.95 9.27
N ALA A 36 -18.02 -2.86 9.10
CA ALA A 36 -18.29 -3.88 10.12
C ALA A 36 -17.18 -4.96 10.24
N ALA A 37 -16.32 -5.11 9.23
CA ALA A 37 -15.22 -6.07 9.23
C ALA A 37 -13.94 -5.50 9.87
N GLY A 38 -13.78 -4.19 9.91
CA GLY A 38 -12.66 -3.54 10.58
C GLY A 38 -12.29 -2.19 10.00
N ARG A 39 -10.98 -1.91 9.99
CA ARG A 39 -10.41 -0.66 9.46
C ARG A 39 -9.53 -0.96 8.26
N HIS A 40 -9.65 -0.11 7.25
CA HIS A 40 -9.03 -0.26 5.94
C HIS A 40 -8.41 1.06 5.52
N VAL A 41 -7.39 1.01 4.68
CA VAL A 41 -6.85 2.16 3.98
C VAL A 41 -7.26 2.08 2.52
N VAL A 42 -8.00 3.09 2.06
CA VAL A 42 -8.25 3.28 0.63
C VAL A 42 -7.24 4.27 0.10
N ARG A 43 -6.54 3.88 -0.96
CA ARG A 43 -5.59 4.72 -1.66
C ARG A 43 -6.00 4.93 -3.10
N PHE A 44 -6.16 6.19 -3.47
CA PHE A 44 -6.31 6.61 -4.85
C PHE A 44 -4.95 6.91 -5.45
N GLY A 45 -4.68 6.34 -6.62
CA GLY A 45 -3.47 6.61 -7.39
C GLY A 45 -3.74 6.56 -8.89
N GLN A 46 -2.83 7.12 -9.66
CA GLN A 46 -2.83 7.07 -11.13
C GLN A 46 -1.47 6.60 -11.63
N ASP A 47 -1.35 6.07 -12.83
CA ASP A 47 -0.03 5.72 -13.35
C ASP A 47 0.87 6.95 -13.47
N PHE A 48 2.15 6.75 -13.19
CA PHE A 48 3.22 7.71 -13.50
C PHE A 48 4.28 6.98 -14.33
N PRO A 49 4.02 6.74 -15.63
CA PRO A 49 4.89 5.91 -16.48
C PRO A 49 6.33 6.42 -16.55
N PHE A 50 6.52 7.75 -16.51
CA PHE A 50 7.85 8.37 -16.50
C PHE A 50 8.68 7.99 -15.26
N HIS A 51 8.04 7.80 -14.10
CA HIS A 51 8.68 7.24 -12.90
C HIS A 51 8.61 5.71 -12.84
N HIS A 52 8.18 5.04 -13.91
CA HIS A 52 7.93 3.60 -13.97
C HIS A 52 6.93 3.07 -12.93
N VAL A 53 6.02 3.93 -12.45
CA VAL A 53 4.99 3.59 -11.47
C VAL A 53 3.71 3.21 -12.21
N PHE A 54 3.33 1.93 -12.11
CA PHE A 54 2.09 1.39 -12.69
C PHE A 54 1.24 0.74 -11.61
N ARG A 55 -0.06 1.03 -11.60
CA ARG A 55 -1.00 0.57 -10.57
C ARG A 55 -1.15 -0.95 -10.55
N GLU A 56 -1.14 -1.60 -11.72
CA GLU A 56 -1.17 -3.07 -11.78
C GLU A 56 0.03 -3.71 -11.08
N ARG A 57 1.24 -3.14 -11.27
CA ARG A 57 2.46 -3.62 -10.63
C ARG A 57 2.39 -3.43 -9.12
N GLU A 58 1.81 -2.33 -8.69
CA GLU A 58 1.62 -2.03 -7.28
C GLU A 58 0.67 -2.99 -6.58
N VAL A 59 -0.41 -3.43 -7.23
CA VAL A 59 -1.28 -4.50 -6.70
C VAL A 59 -0.48 -5.79 -6.55
N MET A 60 0.28 -6.17 -7.59
CA MET A 60 1.10 -7.39 -7.57
C MET A 60 2.15 -7.35 -6.44
N THR A 61 2.92 -6.26 -6.33
CA THR A 61 3.96 -6.14 -5.31
C THR A 61 3.39 -6.05 -3.90
N ALA A 62 2.24 -5.41 -3.70
CA ALA A 62 1.56 -5.37 -2.41
C ALA A 62 1.08 -6.77 -1.97
N ARG A 63 0.49 -7.55 -2.88
CA ARG A 63 0.08 -8.94 -2.59
C ARG A 63 1.29 -9.84 -2.31
N ALA A 64 2.35 -9.72 -3.09
CA ALA A 64 3.61 -10.45 -2.87
C ALA A 64 4.23 -10.10 -1.51
N ALA A 65 4.27 -8.80 -1.16
CA ALA A 65 4.77 -8.33 0.11
C ALA A 65 3.92 -8.82 1.29
N HIS A 66 2.60 -8.89 1.15
CA HIS A 66 1.75 -9.48 2.18
C HIS A 66 2.04 -10.98 2.37
N ALA A 67 2.10 -11.74 1.28
CA ALA A 67 2.44 -13.17 1.32
C ALA A 67 3.81 -13.44 1.94
N ALA A 68 4.76 -12.51 1.77
CA ALA A 68 6.09 -12.56 2.36
C ALA A 68 6.18 -11.95 3.78
N GLY A 69 5.08 -11.40 4.33
CA GLY A 69 5.02 -10.83 5.67
C GLY A 69 5.54 -9.38 5.81
N PHE A 70 5.69 -8.64 4.72
CA PHE A 70 6.21 -7.26 4.69
C PHE A 70 5.15 -6.17 4.45
N ALA A 71 3.90 -6.53 4.18
CA ALA A 71 2.82 -5.57 3.91
C ALA A 71 1.47 -6.03 4.48
N PRO A 72 0.52 -5.09 4.71
CA PRO A 72 -0.86 -5.43 5.03
C PRO A 72 -1.55 -6.20 3.90
N ALA A 73 -2.61 -6.92 4.24
CA ALA A 73 -3.43 -7.62 3.26
C ALA A 73 -4.08 -6.64 2.27
N VAL A 74 -4.16 -7.04 0.99
CA VAL A 74 -4.96 -6.35 -0.02
C VAL A 74 -6.37 -6.93 0.00
N HIS A 75 -7.36 -6.13 0.40
CA HIS A 75 -8.77 -6.54 0.44
C HIS A 75 -9.47 -6.35 -0.90
N HIS A 76 -9.12 -5.29 -1.63
CA HIS A 76 -9.72 -4.96 -2.90
C HIS A 76 -8.78 -4.13 -3.78
N SER A 77 -8.95 -4.24 -5.09
CA SER A 77 -8.20 -3.45 -6.07
C SER A 77 -9.02 -3.31 -7.36
N GLU A 78 -9.06 -2.10 -7.89
CA GLU A 78 -9.61 -1.77 -9.21
C GLU A 78 -8.74 -0.66 -9.84
N PRO A 79 -8.92 -0.30 -11.12
CA PRO A 79 -8.09 0.73 -11.74
C PRO A 79 -8.04 2.04 -10.94
N GLY A 80 -6.85 2.36 -10.44
CA GLY A 80 -6.57 3.57 -9.66
C GLY A 80 -7.01 3.55 -8.20
N ILE A 81 -7.49 2.41 -7.67
CA ILE A 81 -7.86 2.24 -6.26
C ILE A 81 -7.25 0.96 -5.68
N LEU A 82 -6.63 1.09 -4.52
CA LEU A 82 -6.17 -0.03 -3.70
C LEU A 82 -6.77 0.07 -2.29
N VAL A 83 -7.35 -1.02 -1.80
CA VAL A 83 -7.86 -1.13 -0.43
C VAL A 83 -7.02 -2.16 0.34
N THR A 84 -6.38 -1.73 1.42
CA THR A 84 -5.55 -2.57 2.28
C THR A 84 -6.02 -2.57 3.72
N GLU A 85 -5.59 -3.56 4.50
CA GLU A 85 -5.80 -3.57 5.95
C GLU A 85 -5.15 -2.35 6.61
N PHE A 86 -5.79 -1.79 7.65
CA PHE A 86 -5.17 -0.79 8.50
C PHE A 86 -4.51 -1.44 9.72
N LEU A 87 -3.17 -1.41 9.77
CA LEU A 87 -2.37 -2.07 10.81
C LEU A 87 -2.50 -1.43 12.20
N GLY A 88 -2.92 -0.16 12.31
CA GLY A 88 -2.92 0.56 13.59
C GLY A 88 -1.53 0.72 14.23
N ALA A 89 -0.47 0.55 13.44
CA ALA A 89 0.92 0.61 13.90
C ALA A 89 1.44 2.06 13.98
N LYS A 90 2.51 2.26 14.75
CA LYS A 90 3.23 3.53 14.80
C LYS A 90 4.05 3.73 13.53
N THR A 91 3.78 4.79 12.77
CA THR A 91 4.69 5.25 11.72
C THR A 91 5.96 5.82 12.35
N TYR A 92 7.11 5.24 12.02
CA TYR A 92 8.39 5.66 12.59
C TYR A 92 8.80 7.05 12.09
N VAL A 93 9.22 7.91 13.02
CA VAL A 93 10.00 9.11 12.70
C VAL A 93 11.50 8.79 12.72
N ALA A 94 12.34 9.77 12.37
CA ALA A 94 13.78 9.59 12.26
C ALA A 94 14.43 9.05 13.56
N GLU A 95 13.93 9.45 14.72
CA GLU A 95 14.40 8.95 16.02
C GLU A 95 14.03 7.49 16.25
N ASP A 96 12.80 7.08 15.93
CA ASP A 96 12.36 5.69 16.04
C ASP A 96 13.22 4.76 15.18
N VAL A 97 13.55 5.18 13.95
CA VAL A 97 14.43 4.42 13.04
C VAL A 97 15.82 4.25 13.64
N ARG A 98 16.42 5.34 14.17
CA ARG A 98 17.75 5.28 14.82
C ARG A 98 17.75 4.35 16.03
N ALA A 99 16.72 4.43 16.87
CA ALA A 99 16.58 3.57 18.05
C ALA A 99 16.35 2.09 17.70
N ASN A 100 15.82 1.78 16.50
CA ASN A 100 15.48 0.42 16.08
C ASN A 100 16.33 -0.10 14.90
N ILE A 101 17.52 0.48 14.67
CA ILE A 101 18.32 0.22 13.46
C ILE A 101 18.60 -1.27 13.22
N GLY A 102 18.82 -2.05 14.28
CA GLY A 102 19.02 -3.51 14.18
C GLY A 102 17.80 -4.26 13.65
N ARG A 103 16.58 -3.88 14.09
CA ARG A 103 15.33 -4.47 13.61
C ARG A 103 15.04 -4.07 12.17
N VAL A 104 15.31 -2.82 11.80
CA VAL A 104 15.18 -2.33 10.42
C VAL A 104 16.13 -3.10 9.49
N ALA A 105 17.40 -3.27 9.88
CA ALA A 105 18.38 -4.04 9.11
C ALA A 105 17.96 -5.51 8.94
N ALA A 106 17.43 -6.14 10.00
CA ALA A 106 16.90 -7.50 9.93
C ALA A 106 15.69 -7.60 8.99
N LEU A 107 14.75 -6.63 9.05
CA LEU A 107 13.60 -6.56 8.15
C LEU A 107 14.04 -6.43 6.69
N MET A 108 14.97 -5.52 6.38
CA MET A 108 15.50 -5.34 5.03
C MET A 108 16.22 -6.60 4.52
N ARG A 109 17.01 -7.26 5.36
CA ARG A 109 17.66 -8.52 5.01
C ARG A 109 16.65 -9.62 4.69
N GLY A 110 15.59 -9.73 5.50
CA GLY A 110 14.47 -10.63 5.25
C GLY A 110 13.80 -10.30 3.91
N PHE A 111 13.51 -9.03 3.67
CA PHE A 111 12.88 -8.57 2.43
C PHE A 111 13.69 -8.98 1.20
N HIS A 112 15.00 -8.73 1.20
CA HIS A 112 15.87 -9.11 0.08
C HIS A 112 15.95 -10.61 -0.18
N ARG A 113 15.76 -11.44 0.86
CA ARG A 113 15.81 -12.91 0.74
C ARG A 113 14.48 -13.49 0.31
N GLU A 114 13.38 -13.01 0.88
CA GLU A 114 12.06 -13.63 0.72
C GLU A 114 11.30 -13.07 -0.47
N MET A 115 11.29 -11.75 -0.69
CA MET A 115 10.49 -11.13 -1.76
C MET A 115 10.69 -11.72 -3.15
N PRO A 116 11.93 -12.08 -3.59
CA PRO A 116 12.14 -12.70 -4.90
C PRO A 116 11.31 -13.97 -5.14
N ASN A 117 10.91 -14.69 -4.09
CA ASN A 117 10.09 -15.91 -4.20
C ASN A 117 8.59 -15.62 -4.44
N HIS A 118 8.15 -14.37 -4.23
CA HIS A 118 6.72 -13.98 -4.29
C HIS A 118 6.40 -13.01 -5.43
N VAL A 119 7.37 -12.20 -5.85
CA VAL A 119 7.18 -11.27 -6.98
C VAL A 119 7.14 -12.05 -8.30
N SER A 120 6.31 -11.58 -9.24
CA SER A 120 6.15 -12.21 -10.55
C SER A 120 5.93 -11.18 -11.65
N GLY A 121 5.96 -11.64 -12.90
CA GLY A 121 5.83 -10.79 -14.07
C GLY A 121 7.18 -10.35 -14.62
N ALA A 122 7.16 -9.39 -15.55
CA ALA A 122 8.39 -8.93 -16.18
C ALA A 122 9.31 -8.23 -15.17
N GLY A 123 10.62 -8.46 -15.31
CA GLY A 123 11.62 -7.76 -14.52
C GLY A 123 11.61 -6.27 -14.90
N PHE A 124 11.21 -5.42 -13.96
CA PHE A 124 11.20 -3.97 -14.17
C PHE A 124 12.34 -3.36 -13.37
N MET A 125 13.12 -2.50 -14.02
CA MET A 125 14.21 -1.76 -13.39
C MET A 125 13.81 -0.30 -13.24
N PHE A 126 13.93 0.23 -12.03
CA PHE A 126 13.93 1.68 -11.82
C PHE A 126 15.36 2.19 -12.00
N TRP A 127 15.58 3.13 -12.90
CA TRP A 127 16.88 3.73 -13.14
C TRP A 127 16.80 5.24 -12.99
N VAL A 128 17.32 5.78 -11.88
CA VAL A 128 17.20 7.20 -11.55
C VAL A 128 17.81 8.16 -12.59
N PHE A 129 18.73 7.69 -13.44
CA PHE A 129 19.33 8.47 -14.53
C PHE A 129 18.52 8.39 -15.84
N HIS A 130 17.42 7.65 -15.86
CA HIS A 130 16.55 7.41 -17.00
C HIS A 130 15.07 7.52 -16.56
N VAL A 131 14.68 8.72 -16.12
CA VAL A 131 13.33 9.11 -15.65
C VAL A 131 12.85 10.32 -16.43
#